data_AF-A0AAD1HJ88-F1
#
_entry.id   AF-A0AAD1HJ88-F1
#
_cell.length_a   1.000
_cell.length_b   1.000
_cell.length_c   1.000
_cell.angle_alpha   90.00
_cell.angle_beta   90.00
_cell.angle_gamma   90.00
#
_symmetry.space_group_name_H-M   'P 1'
#
loop_
_entity.id
_entity.type
_entity.pdbx_description
1 polymer ?
#
loop_
_entity_poly.entity_id
_entity_poly.type
_entity_poly.pdbx_seq_one_letter_code
_entity_poly.pdbx_strand_id
1 'polypeptide(L)'
;MTDVVEREPNLVSPWAPHRVRMYVAAALFTGLVFVGMTIGVGTGLIEPNFTSDVVANLLFGIPAILIPLVLLWDAPGEVRLREEKAAELTLFYLPYTAFSQICYELVFLIGHPLGWWTPTNDPGIKWLWWQYGLADTRYASGNPWTFALEVVGVITGVVVITMWSRLVRQSLPVEQRIRCLWVAFAGIAVLMSSTAVYFISEVGAGFADIGQGAFGLWFKFIGENIPFIVLPAMVLYAIHIQIDYLTRKVATAGAGG
;
A
#
# COMPACT_ATOMS: atom_id res chain seq x y z
N MET A 1 -18.40 -4.62 -44.44
CA MET A 1 -18.52 -4.59 -42.97
C MET A 1 -17.36 -5.37 -42.43
N THR A 2 -16.33 -4.70 -41.93
CA THR A 2 -15.29 -5.34 -41.13
C THR A 2 -15.90 -5.57 -39.75
N ASP A 3 -16.10 -6.83 -39.38
CA ASP A 3 -16.43 -7.21 -38.00
C ASP A 3 -15.26 -6.78 -37.12
N VAL A 4 -15.35 -5.58 -36.55
CA VAL A 4 -14.48 -5.16 -35.47
C VAL A 4 -14.93 -6.00 -34.28
N VAL A 5 -14.30 -7.16 -34.09
CA VAL A 5 -14.42 -7.93 -32.86
C VAL A 5 -14.01 -7.00 -31.73
N GLU A 6 -14.97 -6.59 -30.92
CA GLU A 6 -14.73 -5.72 -29.77
C GLU A 6 -13.79 -6.46 -28.82
N ARG A 7 -12.57 -5.95 -28.66
CA ARG A 7 -11.53 -6.59 -27.86
C ARG A 7 -12.02 -6.68 -26.41
N GLU A 8 -12.06 -7.90 -25.88
CA GLU A 8 -12.38 -8.11 -24.46
C GLU A 8 -11.22 -7.61 -23.57
N PRO A 9 -11.50 -6.81 -22.51
CA PRO A 9 -10.48 -6.33 -21.60
C PRO A 9 -9.86 -7.46 -20.78
N ASN A 10 -8.53 -7.47 -20.68
CA ASN A 10 -7.81 -8.39 -19.80
C ASN A 10 -7.78 -7.86 -18.35
N LEU A 11 -8.68 -8.36 -17.51
CA LEU A 11 -8.78 -7.95 -16.10
C LEU A 11 -7.85 -8.71 -15.14
N VAL A 12 -7.15 -9.75 -15.61
CA VAL A 12 -6.39 -10.67 -14.75
C VAL A 12 -4.90 -10.40 -14.83
N SER A 13 -4.42 -10.06 -16.03
CA SER A 13 -3.03 -9.71 -16.28
C SER A 13 -2.90 -8.47 -17.18
N PRO A 14 -3.43 -7.30 -16.76
CA PRO A 14 -3.47 -6.07 -17.57
C PRO A 14 -2.10 -5.40 -17.79
N TRP A 15 -1.03 -5.97 -17.26
CA TRP A 15 0.28 -5.33 -17.13
C TRP A 15 1.20 -5.60 -18.33
N ALA A 16 1.90 -4.55 -18.75
CA ALA A 16 3.02 -4.67 -19.67
C ALA A 16 4.30 -5.17 -18.97
N PRO A 17 5.18 -5.93 -19.67
CA PRO A 17 6.41 -6.48 -19.08
C PRO A 17 7.33 -5.44 -18.43
N HIS A 18 7.39 -4.22 -18.98
CA HIS A 18 8.24 -3.17 -18.43
C HIS A 18 7.72 -2.65 -17.08
N ARG A 19 6.40 -2.49 -16.92
CA ARG A 19 5.79 -2.08 -15.64
C ARG A 19 5.98 -3.14 -14.57
N VAL A 20 5.80 -4.43 -14.91
CA VAL A 20 6.10 -5.54 -13.98
C VAL A 20 7.54 -5.50 -13.50
N ARG A 21 8.51 -5.27 -14.40
CA ARG A 21 9.93 -5.14 -14.03
C ARG A 21 10.15 -3.97 -13.07
N MET A 22 9.50 -2.84 -13.29
CA MET A 22 9.59 -1.69 -12.39
C MET A 22 8.98 -1.96 -11.03
N TYR A 23 7.80 -2.57 -10.95
CA TYR A 23 7.17 -2.95 -9.68
C TYR A 23 8.06 -3.90 -8.89
N VAL A 24 8.61 -4.92 -9.54
CA VAL A 24 9.52 -5.89 -8.91
C VAL A 24 10.82 -5.23 -8.49
N ALA A 25 11.42 -4.38 -9.34
CA ALA A 25 12.66 -3.69 -9.02
C ALA A 25 12.49 -2.75 -7.82
N ALA A 26 11.41 -1.97 -7.77
CA ALA A 26 11.09 -1.10 -6.65
C ALA A 26 10.86 -1.91 -5.36
N ALA A 27 10.07 -2.99 -5.42
CA ALA A 27 9.81 -3.84 -4.26
C ALA A 27 11.09 -4.49 -3.72
N LEU A 28 11.96 -5.00 -4.60
CA LEU A 28 13.25 -5.58 -4.21
C LEU A 28 14.18 -4.52 -3.62
N PHE A 29 14.28 -3.36 -4.25
CA PHE A 29 15.13 -2.27 -3.76
C PHE A 29 14.69 -1.77 -2.39
N THR A 30 13.40 -1.47 -2.22
CA THR A 30 12.82 -1.07 -0.93
C THR A 30 13.04 -2.15 0.13
N GLY A 31 12.78 -3.42 -0.19
CA GLY A 31 13.02 -4.53 0.74
C GLY A 31 14.49 -4.67 1.15
N LEU A 32 15.42 -4.54 0.20
CA LEU A 32 16.86 -4.59 0.45
C LEU A 32 17.32 -3.43 1.33
N VAL A 33 16.83 -2.21 1.10
CA VAL A 33 17.15 -1.05 1.94
C VAL A 33 16.63 -1.28 3.37
N PHE A 34 15.38 -1.72 3.54
CA PHE A 34 14.82 -1.98 4.86
C PHE A 34 15.60 -3.04 5.65
N VAL A 35 15.86 -4.19 5.03
CA VAL A 35 16.60 -5.28 5.65
C VAL A 35 18.06 -4.87 5.90
N GLY A 36 18.69 -4.23 4.92
CA GLY A 36 20.07 -3.76 4.99
C GLY A 36 20.29 -2.74 6.10
N MET A 37 19.40 -1.76 6.24
CA MET A 37 19.46 -0.77 7.33
C MET A 37 19.22 -1.42 8.69
N THR A 38 18.23 -2.31 8.80
CA THR A 38 17.92 -3.01 10.06
C THR A 38 19.11 -3.87 10.52
N ILE A 39 19.72 -4.63 9.62
CA ILE A 39 20.91 -5.44 9.92
C ILE A 39 22.14 -4.56 10.17
N GLY A 40 22.33 -3.52 9.36
CA GLY A 40 23.48 -2.62 9.48
C GLY A 40 23.49 -1.89 10.82
N VAL A 41 22.34 -1.37 11.26
CA VAL A 41 22.19 -0.78 12.60
C VAL A 41 22.28 -1.85 13.68
N GLY A 42 21.62 -3.00 13.50
CA GLY A 42 21.64 -4.11 14.46
C GLY A 42 23.03 -4.72 14.72
N THR A 43 23.95 -4.64 13.74
CA THR A 43 25.33 -5.14 13.87
C THR A 43 26.33 -4.03 14.23
N GLY A 44 25.88 -2.77 14.35
CA GLY A 44 26.74 -1.61 14.61
C GLY A 44 27.56 -1.14 13.41
N LEU A 45 27.29 -1.66 12.20
CA LEU A 45 27.92 -1.20 10.96
C LEU A 45 27.43 0.21 10.55
N ILE A 46 26.17 0.52 10.87
CA ILE A 46 25.54 1.82 10.61
C ILE A 46 25.14 2.43 11.96
N GLU A 47 25.60 3.65 12.23
CA GLU A 47 25.19 4.37 13.43
C GLU A 47 23.74 4.85 13.30
N PRO A 48 22.88 4.64 14.32
CA PRO A 48 21.49 5.12 14.33
C PRO A 48 21.42 6.62 14.67
N ASN A 49 21.75 7.46 13.69
CA ASN A 49 21.73 8.91 13.82
C ASN A 49 20.78 9.54 12.79
N PHE A 50 20.57 10.86 12.88
CA PHE A 50 19.65 11.56 11.99
C PHE A 50 20.03 11.44 10.51
N THR A 51 21.33 11.40 10.20
CA THR A 51 21.80 11.28 8.81
C THR A 51 21.44 9.92 8.21
N SER A 52 21.71 8.83 8.94
CA SER A 52 21.38 7.47 8.47
C SER A 52 19.87 7.26 8.37
N ASP A 53 19.11 7.86 9.27
CA ASP A 53 17.65 7.93 9.24
C ASP A 53 17.14 8.62 7.97
N VAL A 54 17.60 9.85 7.69
CA VAL A 54 17.22 10.59 6.47
C VAL A 54 17.57 9.81 5.21
N VAL A 55 18.80 9.30 5.09
CA VAL A 55 19.25 8.55 3.92
C VAL A 55 18.38 7.33 3.69
N ALA A 56 18.07 6.56 4.73
CA ALA A 56 17.25 5.37 4.60
C ALA A 56 15.83 5.69 4.15
N ASN A 57 15.18 6.68 4.78
CA ASN A 57 13.82 7.11 4.44
C ASN A 57 13.73 7.66 3.01
N LEU A 58 14.75 8.38 2.53
CA LEU A 58 14.81 8.78 1.12
C LEU A 58 14.94 7.57 0.19
N LEU A 59 15.80 6.61 0.54
CA LEU A 59 16.06 5.43 -0.28
C LEU A 59 14.84 4.52 -0.40
N PHE A 60 14.05 4.31 0.65
CA PHE A 60 12.84 3.48 0.54
C PHE A 60 11.59 4.29 0.21
N GLY A 61 11.45 5.51 0.74
CA GLY A 61 10.25 6.33 0.65
C GLY A 61 10.05 6.93 -0.75
N ILE A 62 11.11 7.41 -1.41
CA ILE A 62 10.99 7.95 -2.77
C ILE A 62 10.49 6.89 -3.76
N PRO A 63 11.06 5.67 -3.82
CA PRO A 63 10.50 4.61 -4.66
C PRO A 63 9.04 4.31 -4.35
N ALA A 64 8.65 4.22 -3.07
CA ALA A 64 7.28 3.96 -2.66
C ALA A 64 6.29 5.05 -3.11
N ILE A 65 6.71 6.31 -3.06
CA ILE A 65 5.91 7.46 -3.52
C ILE A 65 5.79 7.51 -5.05
N LEU A 66 6.87 7.18 -5.77
CA LEU A 66 6.93 7.34 -7.23
C LEU A 66 6.43 6.12 -8.00
N ILE A 67 6.51 4.91 -7.44
CA ILE A 67 6.13 3.67 -8.13
C ILE A 67 4.68 3.68 -8.69
N PRO A 68 3.67 4.31 -8.05
CA PRO A 68 2.33 4.38 -8.63
C PRO A 68 2.28 5.16 -9.95
N LEU A 69 3.22 6.08 -10.19
CA LEU A 69 3.29 6.85 -11.44
C LEU A 69 3.63 5.97 -12.64
N VAL A 70 4.23 4.80 -12.42
CA VAL A 70 4.49 3.81 -13.49
C VAL A 70 3.18 3.36 -14.16
N LEU A 71 2.05 3.39 -13.45
CA LEU A 71 0.73 3.07 -14.03
C LEU A 71 0.31 4.04 -15.14
N LEU A 72 0.83 5.27 -15.11
CA LEU A 72 0.57 6.32 -16.09
C LEU A 72 1.49 6.21 -17.32
N TRP A 73 2.50 5.34 -17.26
CA TRP A 73 3.45 5.15 -18.35
C TRP A 73 2.96 4.08 -19.33
N ASP A 74 2.46 4.55 -20.47
CA ASP A 74 2.12 3.71 -21.62
C ASP A 74 3.33 3.61 -22.58
N ALA A 75 3.61 2.41 -23.09
CA ALA A 75 4.68 2.21 -24.08
C ALA A 75 4.24 2.67 -25.49
N PRO A 76 5.19 2.98 -26.39
CA PRO A 76 4.85 3.31 -27.78
C PRO A 76 3.99 2.22 -28.44
N GLY A 77 2.81 2.61 -28.92
CA GLY A 77 1.85 1.70 -29.55
C GLY A 77 0.97 0.91 -28.57
N GLU A 78 1.08 1.13 -27.26
CA GLU A 78 0.24 0.47 -26.27
C GLU A 78 -1.17 1.07 -26.24
N VAL A 79 -2.19 0.23 -26.51
CA VAL A 79 -3.60 0.61 -26.41
C VAL A 79 -4.24 -0.17 -25.26
N ARG A 80 -4.59 0.54 -24.19
CA ARG A 80 -5.19 -0.02 -22.98
C ARG A 80 -6.63 0.43 -22.85
N LEU A 81 -7.52 -0.51 -22.63
CA LEU A 81 -8.92 -0.23 -22.32
C LEU A 81 -9.04 0.38 -20.92
N ARG A 82 -10.12 1.11 -20.66
CA ARG A 82 -10.38 1.76 -19.36
C ARG A 82 -10.39 0.72 -18.24
N GLU A 83 -11.00 -0.43 -18.50
CA GLU A 83 -11.14 -1.54 -17.57
C GLU A 83 -9.78 -2.21 -17.29
N GLU A 84 -8.87 -2.24 -18.27
CA GLU A 84 -7.51 -2.76 -18.09
C GLU A 84 -6.67 -1.81 -17.23
N LYS A 85 -6.77 -0.49 -17.45
CA LYS A 85 -6.13 0.51 -16.58
C LYS A 85 -6.63 0.40 -15.14
N ALA A 86 -7.95 0.24 -14.98
CA ALA A 86 -8.58 0.05 -13.68
C ALA A 86 -8.10 -1.26 -12.99
N ALA A 87 -8.11 -2.37 -13.72
CA ALA A 87 -7.61 -3.65 -13.21
C ALA A 87 -6.14 -3.57 -12.82
N GLU A 88 -5.29 -2.90 -13.59
CA GLU A 88 -3.87 -2.77 -13.27
C GLU A 88 -3.67 -1.99 -11.97
N LEU A 89 -4.34 -0.85 -11.80
CA LEU A 89 -4.29 -0.07 -10.56
C LEU A 89 -4.77 -0.89 -9.36
N THR A 90 -5.90 -1.60 -9.48
CA THR A 90 -6.41 -2.45 -8.40
C THR A 90 -5.40 -3.53 -8.04
N LEU A 91 -4.94 -4.31 -9.02
CA LEU A 91 -4.11 -5.47 -8.75
C LEU A 91 -2.66 -5.09 -8.38
N PHE A 92 -2.21 -3.88 -8.70
CA PHE A 92 -0.98 -3.27 -8.15
C PHE A 92 -1.17 -2.84 -6.70
N TYR A 93 -2.26 -2.11 -6.41
CA TYR A 93 -2.45 -1.48 -5.11
C TYR A 93 -2.76 -2.48 -3.99
N LEU A 94 -3.57 -3.51 -4.26
CA LEU A 94 -3.93 -4.50 -3.24
C LEU A 94 -2.71 -5.14 -2.55
N PRO A 95 -1.71 -5.69 -3.26
CA PRO A 95 -0.52 -6.23 -2.62
C PRO A 95 0.35 -5.12 -2.04
N TYR A 96 0.48 -3.97 -2.70
CA TYR A 96 1.25 -2.82 -2.19
C TYR A 96 0.76 -2.40 -0.80
N THR A 97 -0.54 -2.16 -0.65
CA THR A 97 -1.11 -1.79 0.65
C THR A 97 -1.07 -2.96 1.63
N ALA A 98 -1.37 -4.19 1.20
CA ALA A 98 -1.40 -5.34 2.10
C ALA A 98 -0.04 -5.64 2.71
N PHE A 99 1.04 -5.59 1.93
CA PHE A 99 2.39 -5.83 2.43
C PHE A 99 2.85 -4.70 3.34
N SER A 100 2.46 -3.45 3.10
CA SER A 100 2.69 -2.37 4.08
C SER A 100 2.03 -2.73 5.42
N GLN A 101 0.74 -3.06 5.40
CA GLN A 101 0.00 -3.40 6.62
C GLN A 101 0.59 -4.64 7.32
N ILE A 102 0.87 -5.71 6.58
CA ILE A 102 1.32 -6.98 7.17
C ILE A 102 2.80 -6.95 7.56
N CYS A 103 3.69 -6.46 6.70
CA CYS A 103 5.13 -6.57 6.97
C CYS A 103 5.64 -5.43 7.85
N TYR A 104 4.98 -4.28 7.85
CA TYR A 104 5.36 -3.14 8.69
C TYR A 104 4.58 -3.16 10.01
N GLU A 105 3.24 -3.11 9.94
CA GLU A 105 2.39 -2.90 11.12
C GLU A 105 2.32 -4.12 12.03
N LEU A 106 2.38 -5.34 11.48
CA LEU A 106 2.46 -6.54 12.32
C LEU A 106 3.71 -6.55 13.20
N VAL A 107 4.84 -6.06 12.67
CA VAL A 107 6.06 -5.95 13.47
C VAL A 107 5.79 -5.02 14.64
N PHE A 108 5.21 -3.84 14.40
CA PHE A 108 4.81 -2.91 15.46
C PHE A 108 3.89 -3.58 16.50
N LEU A 109 2.82 -4.24 16.05
CA LEU A 109 1.87 -4.90 16.95
C LEU A 109 2.52 -5.97 17.82
N ILE A 110 3.51 -6.71 17.30
CA ILE A 110 4.25 -7.71 18.08
C ILE A 110 5.14 -7.03 19.12
N GLY A 111 5.90 -5.99 18.74
CA GLY A 111 6.85 -5.37 19.66
C GLY A 111 6.22 -4.42 20.67
N HIS A 112 5.00 -3.93 20.42
CA HIS A 112 4.30 -3.01 21.31
C HIS A 112 4.03 -3.60 22.71
N PRO A 113 3.37 -4.77 22.87
CA PRO A 113 3.19 -5.40 24.18
C PRO A 113 4.51 -5.87 24.81
N LEU A 114 5.58 -6.01 24.02
CA LEU A 114 6.91 -6.40 24.49
C LEU A 114 7.78 -5.19 24.89
N GLY A 115 7.26 -3.96 24.76
CA GLY A 115 7.98 -2.73 25.08
C GLY A 115 9.17 -2.45 24.15
N TRP A 116 9.20 -3.04 22.96
CA TRP A 116 10.33 -2.94 22.03
C TRP A 116 10.51 -1.53 21.45
N TRP A 117 9.45 -0.73 21.39
CA TRP A 117 9.44 0.61 20.78
C TRP A 117 9.67 1.74 21.78
N THR A 118 10.05 1.39 23.01
CA THR A 118 10.42 2.39 24.01
C THR A 118 11.57 3.26 23.51
N PRO A 119 11.53 4.59 23.75
CA PRO A 119 12.60 5.47 23.31
C PRO A 119 13.98 5.01 23.83
N THR A 120 14.95 4.96 22.92
CA THR A 120 16.34 4.53 23.21
C THR A 120 17.30 5.26 22.29
N ASN A 121 18.57 5.38 22.69
CA ASN A 121 19.65 5.86 21.82
C ASN A 121 20.35 4.71 21.08
N ASP A 122 20.04 3.47 21.43
CA ASP A 122 20.58 2.26 20.81
C ASP A 122 19.42 1.33 20.38
N PRO A 123 18.83 1.55 19.19
CA PRO A 123 17.73 0.75 18.70
C PRO A 123 18.13 -0.65 18.23
N GLY A 124 19.38 -0.86 17.79
CA GLY A 124 19.80 -2.11 17.15
C GLY A 124 18.81 -2.60 16.07
N ILE A 125 18.37 -3.85 16.16
CA ILE A 125 17.40 -4.44 15.22
C ILE A 125 15.99 -3.79 15.25
N LYS A 126 15.72 -2.94 16.25
CA LYS A 126 14.44 -2.22 16.39
C LYS A 126 14.40 -0.93 15.58
N TRP A 127 15.47 -0.64 14.83
CA TRP A 127 15.66 0.60 14.08
C TRP A 127 14.44 1.01 13.25
N LEU A 128 13.78 0.06 12.59
CA LEU A 128 12.63 0.30 11.72
C LEU A 128 11.50 1.10 12.38
N TRP A 129 11.07 0.66 13.57
CA TRP A 129 9.99 1.30 14.31
C TRP A 129 10.50 2.41 15.23
N TRP A 130 11.76 2.30 15.67
CA TRP A 130 12.42 3.38 16.37
C TRP A 130 12.46 4.65 15.52
N GLN A 131 12.90 4.57 14.26
CA GLN A 131 13.04 5.74 13.41
C GLN A 131 11.70 6.40 13.09
N TYR A 132 10.62 5.61 12.97
CA TYR A 132 9.28 6.15 12.77
C TYR A 132 8.74 6.76 14.08
N GLY A 133 8.99 6.11 15.21
CA GLY A 133 8.64 6.60 16.55
C GLY A 133 9.33 7.91 16.94
N LEU A 134 10.45 8.26 16.31
CA LEU A 134 11.06 9.59 16.44
C LEU A 134 10.25 10.68 15.75
N ALA A 135 9.57 10.35 14.65
CA ALA A 135 8.76 11.28 13.88
C ALA A 135 7.31 11.33 14.36
N ASP A 136 6.78 10.22 14.88
CA ASP A 136 5.45 10.13 15.49
C ASP A 136 5.55 9.39 16.83
N THR A 137 5.49 10.15 17.92
CA THR A 137 5.72 9.61 19.28
C THR A 137 4.67 8.62 19.72
N ARG A 138 3.50 8.56 19.06
CA ARG A 138 2.43 7.61 19.40
C ARG A 138 2.83 6.16 19.18
N TYR A 139 3.74 5.92 18.22
CA TYR A 139 4.30 4.58 17.97
C TYR A 139 5.33 4.16 19.03
N ALA A 140 5.83 5.09 19.84
CA ALA A 140 6.73 4.81 20.96
C ALA A 140 6.03 4.86 22.34
N SER A 141 4.87 5.51 22.45
CA SER A 141 4.27 5.90 23.74
C SER A 141 3.19 4.97 24.30
N GLY A 142 2.90 3.84 23.64
CA GLY A 142 1.83 2.95 24.13
C GLY A 142 0.42 3.41 23.74
N ASN A 143 0.28 4.25 22.71
CA ASN A 143 -0.99 4.88 22.36
C ASN A 143 -2.05 3.83 21.94
N PRO A 144 -3.16 3.66 22.69
CA PRO A 144 -4.13 2.59 22.45
C PRO A 144 -4.92 2.80 21.15
N TRP A 145 -5.08 4.05 20.71
CA TRP A 145 -5.71 4.38 19.44
C TRP A 145 -4.86 3.90 18.26
N THR A 146 -3.55 4.20 18.28
CA THR A 146 -2.61 3.78 17.24
C THR A 146 -2.51 2.26 17.19
N PHE A 147 -2.42 1.59 18.35
CA PHE A 147 -2.45 0.13 18.42
C PHE A 147 -3.72 -0.46 17.77
N ALA A 148 -4.90 0.08 18.10
CA ALA A 148 -6.15 -0.40 17.52
C ALA A 148 -6.23 -0.16 16.00
N LEU A 149 -5.73 0.99 15.53
CA LEU A 149 -5.66 1.32 14.12
C LEU A 149 -4.82 0.28 13.36
N GLU A 150 -3.64 -0.06 13.89
CA GLU A 150 -2.76 -1.04 13.24
C GLU A 150 -3.33 -2.46 13.28
N VAL A 151 -4.07 -2.85 14.33
CA VAL A 151 -4.80 -4.13 14.32
C VAL A 151 -5.80 -4.19 13.17
N VAL A 152 -6.57 -3.12 12.97
CA VAL A 152 -7.51 -3.02 11.83
C VAL A 152 -6.76 -3.05 10.50
N GLY A 153 -5.65 -2.33 10.42
CA GLY A 153 -4.75 -2.31 9.27
C GLY A 153 -4.29 -3.71 8.86
N VAL A 154 -3.70 -4.47 9.80
CA VAL A 154 -3.21 -5.84 9.57
C VAL A 154 -4.32 -6.79 9.15
N ILE A 155 -5.44 -6.81 9.89
CA ILE A 155 -6.58 -7.70 9.57
C ILE A 155 -7.11 -7.39 8.17
N THR A 156 -7.26 -6.11 7.85
CA THR A 156 -7.73 -5.68 6.52
C THR A 156 -6.71 -6.04 5.44
N GLY A 157 -5.41 -5.87 5.71
CA GLY A 157 -4.30 -6.31 4.86
C GLY A 157 -4.40 -7.78 4.48
N VAL A 158 -4.66 -8.67 5.46
CA VAL A 158 -4.86 -10.11 5.23
C VAL A 158 -6.09 -10.37 4.35
N VAL A 159 -7.20 -9.65 4.57
CA VAL A 159 -8.40 -9.76 3.72
C VAL A 159 -8.09 -9.36 2.28
N VAL A 160 -7.45 -8.22 2.07
CA VAL A 160 -7.22 -7.70 0.70
C VAL A 160 -6.18 -8.52 -0.07
N ILE A 161 -5.12 -9.02 0.57
CA ILE A 161 -4.17 -9.93 -0.11
C ILE A 161 -4.83 -11.28 -0.45
N THR A 162 -5.75 -11.76 0.39
CA THR A 162 -6.54 -12.96 0.09
C THR A 162 -7.40 -12.73 -1.14
N MET A 163 -8.08 -11.59 -1.26
CA MET A 163 -8.87 -11.25 -2.45
C MET A 163 -7.97 -11.10 -3.68
N TRP A 164 -6.84 -10.43 -3.56
CA TRP A 164 -5.85 -10.32 -4.64
C TRP A 164 -5.42 -11.70 -5.17
N SER A 165 -5.09 -12.64 -4.28
CA SER A 165 -4.67 -14.00 -4.66
C SER A 165 -5.74 -14.78 -5.44
N ARG A 166 -7.01 -14.39 -5.30
CA ARG A 166 -8.13 -14.93 -6.09
C ARG A 166 -8.27 -14.18 -7.41
N LEU A 167 -8.21 -12.85 -7.38
CA LEU A 167 -8.41 -11.99 -8.55
C LEU A 167 -7.35 -12.22 -9.65
N VAL A 168 -6.12 -12.58 -9.28
CA VAL A 168 -5.07 -12.94 -10.26
C VAL A 168 -5.26 -14.33 -10.89
N ARG A 169 -6.26 -15.11 -10.47
CA ARG A 169 -6.55 -16.42 -11.07
C ARG A 169 -7.37 -16.26 -12.34
N GLN A 170 -6.89 -16.83 -13.43
CA GLN A 170 -7.57 -16.84 -14.73
C GLN A 170 -8.88 -17.64 -14.69
N SER A 171 -8.91 -18.73 -13.92
CA SER A 171 -10.07 -19.63 -13.82
C SER A 171 -11.19 -19.14 -12.89
N LEU A 172 -11.07 -17.95 -12.29
CA LEU A 172 -12.06 -17.46 -11.33
C LEU A 172 -13.38 -17.11 -12.06
N PRO A 173 -14.52 -17.74 -11.71
CA PRO A 173 -15.82 -17.43 -12.31
C PRO A 173 -16.20 -15.96 -12.13
N VAL A 174 -16.90 -15.39 -13.11
CA VAL A 174 -17.26 -13.95 -13.14
C VAL A 174 -17.99 -13.52 -11.86
N GLU A 175 -18.97 -14.29 -11.41
CA GLU A 175 -19.72 -13.98 -10.17
C GLU A 175 -18.81 -13.93 -8.94
N GLN A 176 -17.86 -14.87 -8.83
CA GLN A 176 -16.89 -14.86 -7.73
C GLN A 176 -15.91 -13.70 -7.84
N ARG A 177 -15.53 -13.31 -9.06
CA ARG A 177 -14.68 -12.14 -9.31
C ARG A 177 -15.37 -10.86 -8.82
N ILE A 178 -16.64 -10.67 -9.15
CA ILE A 178 -17.44 -9.53 -8.66
C ILE A 178 -17.49 -9.53 -7.12
N ARG A 179 -17.73 -10.68 -6.48
CA ARG A 179 -17.71 -10.79 -5.01
C ARG A 179 -16.35 -10.43 -4.40
N CYS A 180 -15.26 -10.93 -4.99
CA CYS A 180 -13.90 -10.59 -4.54
C CYS A 180 -13.61 -9.09 -4.68
N LEU A 181 -14.07 -8.47 -5.76
CA LEU A 181 -13.94 -7.03 -5.99
C LEU A 181 -14.73 -6.23 -4.93
N TRP A 182 -15.95 -6.64 -4.57
CA TRP A 182 -16.71 -5.98 -3.48
C TRP A 182 -16.03 -6.11 -2.12
N VAL A 183 -15.46 -7.27 -1.80
CA VAL A 183 -14.71 -7.45 -0.55
C VAL A 183 -13.44 -6.60 -0.56
N ALA A 184 -12.73 -6.55 -1.68
CA ALA A 184 -11.57 -5.67 -1.84
C ALA A 184 -11.97 -4.19 -1.70
N PHE A 185 -13.09 -3.77 -2.30
CA PHE A 185 -13.64 -2.42 -2.18
C PHE A 185 -13.86 -2.05 -0.71
N ALA A 186 -14.55 -2.92 0.04
CA ALA A 186 -14.80 -2.71 1.47
C ALA A 186 -13.49 -2.60 2.27
N GLY A 187 -12.51 -3.47 2.00
CA GLY A 187 -11.20 -3.42 2.64
C GLY A 187 -10.44 -2.12 2.35
N ILE A 188 -10.42 -1.66 1.11
CA ILE A 188 -9.78 -0.39 0.76
C ILE A 188 -10.50 0.80 1.39
N ALA A 189 -11.83 0.77 1.48
CA ALA A 189 -12.60 1.82 2.15
C ALA A 189 -12.28 1.89 3.66
N VAL A 190 -12.13 0.74 4.33
CA VAL A 190 -11.69 0.69 5.73
C VAL A 190 -10.31 1.31 5.90
N LEU A 191 -9.33 0.89 5.10
CA LEU A 191 -7.96 1.45 5.16
C LEU A 191 -7.96 2.97 4.92
N MET A 192 -8.67 3.44 3.89
CA MET A 192 -8.81 4.86 3.59
C MET A 192 -9.43 5.64 4.76
N SER A 193 -10.47 5.10 5.37
CA SER A 193 -11.13 5.71 6.53
C SER A 193 -10.18 5.78 7.73
N SER A 194 -9.44 4.70 8.01
CA SER A 194 -8.46 4.68 9.11
C SER A 194 -7.36 5.73 8.91
N THR A 195 -6.80 5.81 7.70
CA THR A 195 -5.80 6.83 7.34
C THR A 195 -6.37 8.24 7.47
N ALA A 196 -7.60 8.48 7.00
CA ALA A 196 -8.23 9.80 7.14
C ALA A 196 -8.39 10.21 8.61
N VAL A 197 -8.85 9.30 9.47
CA VAL A 197 -8.98 9.59 10.91
C VAL A 197 -7.62 9.84 11.55
N TYR A 198 -6.58 9.09 11.18
CA TYR A 198 -5.20 9.29 11.67
C TYR A 198 -4.67 10.70 11.35
N PHE A 199 -4.90 11.21 10.15
CA PHE A 199 -4.49 12.57 9.77
C PHE A 199 -5.32 13.64 10.46
N ILE A 200 -6.65 13.49 10.45
CA ILE A 200 -7.56 14.49 11.02
C ILE A 200 -7.38 14.58 12.53
N SER A 201 -7.13 13.45 13.22
CA SER A 201 -6.86 13.47 14.65
C SER A 201 -5.57 14.20 14.98
N GLU A 202 -4.52 14.06 14.16
CA GLU A 202 -3.25 14.77 14.37
C GLU A 202 -3.38 16.28 14.13
N VAL A 203 -4.14 16.68 13.11
CA VAL A 203 -4.49 18.10 12.90
C VAL A 203 -5.25 18.64 14.11
N GLY A 204 -6.21 17.88 14.65
CA GLY A 204 -6.95 18.24 15.85
C GLY A 204 -6.09 18.32 17.11
N ALA A 205 -5.05 17.51 17.20
CA ALA A 205 -4.06 17.54 18.29
C ALA A 205 -3.01 18.65 18.13
N GLY A 206 -3.04 19.42 17.02
CA GLY A 206 -2.08 20.49 16.76
C GLY A 206 -0.67 19.98 16.46
N PHE A 207 -0.54 18.77 15.91
CA PHE A 207 0.73 18.10 15.61
C PHE A 207 1.60 17.83 16.85
N ALA A 208 0.98 17.66 18.03
CA ALA A 208 1.68 17.52 19.31
C ALA A 208 2.57 16.28 19.42
N ASP A 209 2.28 15.24 18.63
CA ASP A 209 3.02 13.98 18.62
C ASP A 209 4.06 13.92 17.48
N ILE A 210 4.15 14.95 16.64
CA ILE A 210 5.09 14.97 15.50
C ILE A 210 6.46 15.50 15.91
N GLY A 211 7.46 14.61 15.86
CA GLY A 211 8.86 14.90 16.13
C GLY A 211 9.69 15.21 14.87
N GLN A 212 11.01 15.33 15.05
CA GLN A 212 12.00 15.57 13.97
C GLN A 212 11.77 16.83 13.09
N GLY A 213 10.98 17.79 13.58
CA GLY A 213 10.76 19.08 12.93
C GLY A 213 10.22 18.93 11.49
N ALA A 214 10.75 19.73 10.56
CA ALA A 214 10.26 19.75 9.19
C ALA A 214 10.41 18.40 8.46
N PHE A 215 11.45 17.62 8.78
CA PHE A 215 11.65 16.32 8.14
C PHE A 215 10.61 15.30 8.61
N GLY A 216 10.39 15.20 9.93
CA GLY A 216 9.36 14.32 10.49
C GLY A 216 7.96 14.68 9.99
N LEU A 217 7.62 15.97 9.93
CA LEU A 217 6.31 16.41 9.44
C LEU A 217 6.15 16.18 7.93
N TRP A 218 7.02 16.75 7.09
CA TRP A 218 6.78 16.78 5.65
C TRP A 218 7.13 15.48 4.95
N PHE A 219 8.21 14.82 5.38
CA PHE A 219 8.66 13.60 4.70
C PHE A 219 7.99 12.36 5.28
N LYS A 220 8.14 12.12 6.59
CA LYS A 220 7.63 10.89 7.22
C LYS A 220 6.12 10.93 7.41
N PHE A 221 5.61 11.95 8.10
CA PHE A 221 4.18 12.01 8.40
C PHE A 221 3.34 12.27 7.14
N ILE A 222 3.65 13.30 6.35
CA ILE A 222 2.90 13.58 5.11
C ILE A 222 3.39 12.70 3.95
N GLY A 223 4.66 12.81 3.57
CA GLY A 223 5.21 12.24 2.33
C GLY A 223 5.03 10.72 2.19
N GLU A 224 5.48 9.94 3.17
CA GLU A 224 5.39 8.46 3.14
C GLU A 224 3.94 7.97 3.13
N ASN A 225 3.02 8.78 3.66
CA ASN A 225 1.61 8.47 3.71
C ASN A 225 0.81 8.95 2.48
N ILE A 226 1.37 9.78 1.60
CA ILE A 226 0.70 10.27 0.37
C ILE A 226 0.07 9.11 -0.44
N PRO A 227 0.79 7.98 -0.70
CA PRO A 227 0.19 6.86 -1.43
C PRO A 227 -1.06 6.30 -0.75
N PHE A 228 -1.10 6.28 0.58
CA PHE A 228 -2.22 5.76 1.38
C PHE A 228 -3.37 6.76 1.55
N ILE A 229 -3.15 8.04 1.27
CA ILE A 229 -4.21 9.07 1.26
C ILE A 229 -4.83 9.18 -0.13
N VAL A 230 -4.00 9.19 -1.18
CA VAL A 230 -4.43 9.54 -2.55
C VAL A 230 -4.89 8.33 -3.34
N LEU A 231 -4.14 7.22 -3.30
CA LEU A 231 -4.44 6.05 -4.12
C LEU A 231 -5.74 5.32 -3.75
N PRO A 232 -6.14 5.16 -2.46
CA PRO A 232 -7.34 4.41 -2.14
C PRO A 232 -8.59 4.91 -2.86
N ALA A 233 -8.79 6.23 -2.96
CA ALA A 233 -9.94 6.80 -3.65
C ALA A 233 -9.96 6.42 -5.13
N MET A 234 -8.80 6.47 -5.80
CA MET A 234 -8.67 6.05 -7.19
C MET A 234 -8.87 4.54 -7.36
N VAL A 235 -8.40 3.74 -6.40
CA VAL A 235 -8.55 2.28 -6.40
C VAL A 235 -10.01 1.87 -6.19
N LEU A 236 -10.73 2.53 -5.29
CA LEU A 236 -12.18 2.32 -5.10
C LEU A 236 -12.92 2.59 -6.42
N TYR A 237 -12.59 3.69 -7.10
CA TYR A 237 -13.16 3.99 -8.41
C TYR A 237 -12.78 2.95 -9.48
N ALA A 238 -11.54 2.48 -9.49
CA ALA A 238 -11.08 1.44 -10.40
C ALA A 238 -11.79 0.08 -10.15
N ILE A 239 -12.03 -0.27 -8.88
CA ILE A 239 -12.81 -1.45 -8.53
C ILE A 239 -14.26 -1.29 -9.00
N HIS A 240 -14.86 -0.10 -8.83
CA HIS A 240 -16.20 0.19 -9.32
C HIS A 240 -16.30 0.00 -10.85
N ILE A 241 -15.33 0.49 -11.64
CA ILE A 241 -15.28 0.28 -13.10
C ILE A 241 -15.32 -1.21 -13.44
N GLN A 242 -14.51 -2.03 -12.77
CA GLN A 242 -14.46 -3.48 -13.02
C GLN A 242 -15.77 -4.16 -12.64
N ILE A 243 -16.38 -3.78 -11.52
CA ILE A 243 -17.67 -4.32 -11.09
C ILE A 243 -18.76 -3.96 -12.11
N ASP A 244 -18.88 -2.69 -12.51
CA ASP A 244 -19.88 -2.24 -13.48
C ASP A 244 -19.76 -2.99 -14.81
N TYR A 245 -18.54 -3.11 -15.34
CA TYR A 245 -18.28 -3.88 -16.56
C TYR A 245 -18.73 -5.34 -16.44
N LEU A 246 -18.28 -6.03 -15.39
CA LEU A 246 -18.59 -7.46 -15.20
C LEU A 246 -20.08 -7.70 -14.95
N THR A 247 -20.74 -6.84 -14.18
CA THR A 247 -22.18 -6.95 -13.90
C THR A 247 -23.00 -6.75 -15.18
N ARG A 248 -22.66 -5.77 -16.03
CA ARG A 248 -23.32 -5.59 -17.33
C ARG A 248 -23.12 -6.80 -18.23
N LYS A 249 -21.90 -7.34 -18.29
CA LYS A 249 -21.58 -8.54 -19.09
C LYS A 249 -22.43 -9.75 -18.69
N VAL A 250 -22.63 -9.97 -17.39
CA VAL A 250 -23.50 -11.05 -16.89
C VAL A 250 -24.95 -10.81 -17.28
N ALA A 251 -25.45 -9.57 -17.14
CA ALA A 251 -26.83 -9.23 -17.49
C ALA A 251 -27.10 -9.45 -18.99
N THR A 252 -26.18 -9.07 -19.88
CA THR A 252 -26.33 -9.29 -21.33
C THR A 252 -26.25 -10.77 -21.71
N ALA A 253 -25.41 -11.56 -21.04
CA ALA A 253 -25.31 -12.99 -21.29
C ALA A 253 -26.57 -13.75 -20.84
N GLY A 254 -27.22 -13.30 -19.77
CA GLY A 254 -28.47 -13.89 -19.28
C GLY A 254 -29.72 -13.49 -20.05
N ALA A 255 -29.70 -12.37 -20.80
CA ALA A 255 -30.83 -11.91 -21.61
C ALA A 255 -30.91 -12.56 -23.00
N GLY A 256 -29.88 -13.30 -23.41
CA GLY A 256 -29.80 -14.00 -24.70
C GLY A 256 -30.03 -15.52 -24.63
N GLY A 257 -30.42 -16.06 -23.47
CA GLY A 257 -30.80 -17.46 -23.26
C GLY A 257 -32.27 -17.60 -22.93
#